data_AF-A0A418F5N6-F1
#
_entry.id   AF-A0A418F5N6-F1
#
_cell.length_a   1.000
_cell.length_b   1.000
_cell.length_c   1.000
_cell.angle_alpha   90.00
_cell.angle_beta   90.00
_cell.angle_gamma   90.00
#
_symmetry.space_group_name_H-M   'P 1'
#
loop_
_entity.id
_entity.type
_entity.pdbx_description
1 polymer ?
#
loop_
_entity_poly.entity_id
_entity_poly.type
_entity_poly.pdbx_seq_one_letter_code
_entity_poly.pdbx_strand_id
1 'polypeptide(L)'
;MAALKRAGSNYFVLQSDQKRSNGGLKHSTSSFSDRLNQMDILGESAYYVMGDNPNDPDVFNAHDQSGGAEGILGGFLDEGSIDYCCDILYRKFGFQLGSVDNQREHALLLLANAKSRERMNGGIDHVLLLHRKLVANYAEWCKFVEAEPVWYAGELNKRLTNRLHMELMLYLCIWGEAANVRHMPECICYLYHQMMLLLNGDLQVAQPFPERWYLDAVIRPIWSECAGMTTKDALGKHLEHTKVRNYDDFNEFFWRASCLAVPVDQAGARLHTHPKTYYEHRSIFTLVLNYYRIFHFNFMFLFMLAVLQYCVTISPRGGESGLMQFAALGQVVTPYSTTDLKLSLVFLVLAHALLCLFKGLLELAQSWHLLTAAFSSSTSSSLPSRLSYGSALALRLAWNGTFAALFYVMMAEGSGSGVHPWLDRFAVLGPVFLSPGATALVVTAVSPAVVRTSFWSKFVREGDSCYVGRNMTPPWSYRIVYIAFWVVLWLCKAVVSYWVLISPLMLPSLAIYDMQLDYKTHVVSVRNAGIICALWAPVFFVFCYDTQIYFTIFQAIYGAVKGMRMHTGEYHGFTDISRAFRMIPQRFDSKVVTALA
;
A
#
# COMPACT_ATOMS: atom_id res chain seq x y z
N MET A 1 29.36 2.60 36.86
CA MET A 1 30.13 3.25 35.77
C MET A 1 30.60 2.25 34.70
N ALA A 2 29.76 1.31 34.25
CA ALA A 2 30.00 0.47 33.06
C ALA A 2 28.75 -0.41 32.77
N ALA A 3 27.75 0.12 32.04
CA ALA A 3 26.68 -0.69 31.39
C ALA A 3 25.68 0.15 30.55
N LEU A 4 26.11 1.26 29.92
CA LEU A 4 25.24 2.09 29.05
C LEU A 4 25.80 2.24 27.62
N LYS A 5 26.38 1.15 27.09
CA LYS A 5 26.82 1.06 25.69
C LYS A 5 26.23 -0.19 25.03
N ARG A 6 24.97 -0.12 24.62
CA ARG A 6 24.39 -0.99 23.56
C ARG A 6 23.03 -0.43 23.12
N ALA A 7 23.09 0.62 22.31
CA ALA A 7 22.05 0.98 21.35
C ALA A 7 22.79 1.52 20.11
N GLY A 8 23.29 0.59 19.30
CA GLY A 8 23.93 0.90 18.03
C GLY A 8 22.86 1.31 17.03
N SER A 9 22.65 2.60 16.88
CA SER A 9 22.08 3.19 15.68
C SER A 9 23.26 3.41 14.72
N ASN A 10 23.27 2.72 13.58
CA ASN A 10 24.27 2.85 12.52
C ASN A 10 24.11 4.19 11.78
N TYR A 11 24.17 5.31 12.49
CA TYR A 11 24.48 6.60 11.89
C TYR A 11 25.99 6.77 11.98
N PHE A 12 26.63 7.05 10.85
CA PHE A 12 27.99 7.54 10.82
C PHE A 12 28.08 8.75 11.75
N VAL A 13 28.72 8.59 12.91
CA VAL A 13 29.07 9.72 13.76
C VAL A 13 30.15 10.48 13.01
N LEU A 14 29.75 11.57 12.36
CA LEU A 14 30.69 12.49 11.73
C LEU A 14 31.60 13.05 12.84
N GLN A 15 32.90 13.14 12.56
CA GLN A 15 33.88 13.71 13.51
C GLN A 15 33.52 15.14 13.98
N SER A 16 32.67 15.85 13.23
CA SER A 16 32.09 17.14 13.59
C SER A 16 31.21 17.07 14.85
N ASP A 17 30.47 15.98 15.06
CA ASP A 17 29.54 15.83 16.18
C ASP A 17 30.29 15.53 17.50
N GLN A 18 31.41 14.81 17.43
CA GLN A 18 32.29 14.59 18.58
C GLN A 18 32.95 15.87 19.09
N LYS A 19 33.22 16.84 18.20
CA LYS A 19 33.79 18.14 18.61
C LYS A 19 32.75 19.05 19.26
N ARG A 20 31.46 18.88 18.96
CA ARG A 20 30.36 19.69 19.52
C ARG A 20 30.04 19.34 20.99
N SER A 21 30.21 18.09 21.42
CA SER A 21 29.86 17.68 22.79
C SER A 21 30.92 17.99 23.85
N ASN A 22 32.19 18.16 23.46
CA ASN A 22 33.32 18.26 24.41
C ASN A 22 34.08 19.60 24.36
N GLY A 23 33.68 20.55 23.52
CA GLY A 23 34.35 21.84 23.39
C GLY A 23 33.55 22.99 24.02
N GLY A 24 34.03 23.54 25.14
CA GLY A 24 33.57 24.82 25.67
C GLY A 24 33.98 26.00 24.79
N LEU A 25 33.40 26.10 23.59
CA LEU A 25 33.63 27.19 22.65
C LEU A 25 32.39 28.08 22.58
N LYS A 26 32.63 29.38 22.78
CA LYS A 26 31.68 30.49 22.58
C LYS A 26 30.91 30.27 21.27
N HIS A 27 29.58 30.41 21.33
CA HIS A 27 28.71 30.45 20.16
C HIS A 27 29.27 31.43 19.11
N SER A 28 29.82 30.88 18.03
CA SER A 28 29.94 31.60 16.77
C SER A 28 28.59 31.47 16.08
N THR A 29 27.90 32.59 15.96
CA THR A 29 26.60 32.76 15.29
C THR A 29 26.79 32.75 13.76
N SER A 30 27.30 31.65 13.20
CA SER A 30 27.30 31.47 11.74
C SER A 30 25.91 31.01 11.31
N SER A 31 25.23 31.80 10.47
CA SER A 31 23.91 31.47 9.92
C SER A 31 23.97 30.22 9.04
N PHE A 32 22.83 29.59 8.76
CA PHE A 32 22.80 28.47 7.82
C PHE A 32 23.24 28.93 6.42
N SER A 33 22.89 30.16 6.04
CA SER A 33 23.41 30.83 4.84
C SER A 33 24.94 30.89 4.81
N ASP A 34 25.60 31.22 5.93
CA ASP A 34 27.06 31.26 6.00
C ASP A 34 27.68 29.88 5.79
N ARG A 35 27.03 28.82 6.29
CA ARG A 35 27.48 27.44 6.12
C ARG A 35 27.29 26.93 4.69
N LEU A 36 26.22 27.35 4.02
CA LEU A 36 26.01 27.10 2.58
C LEU A 36 27.05 27.85 1.74
N ASN A 37 27.38 29.09 2.10
CA ASN A 37 28.43 29.87 1.43
C ASN A 37 29.83 29.25 1.61
N GLN A 38 30.09 28.59 2.74
CA GLN A 38 31.35 27.85 2.98
C GLN A 38 31.42 26.50 2.26
N MET A 39 30.29 25.96 1.77
CA MET A 39 30.27 24.79 0.91
C MET A 39 30.54 25.25 -0.53
N ASP A 40 31.83 25.40 -0.83
CA ASP A 40 32.39 25.83 -2.12
C ASP A 40 31.99 24.86 -3.26
N ILE A 41 30.77 25.05 -3.80
CA ILE A 41 30.19 24.29 -4.92
C ILE A 41 30.09 25.17 -6.19
N LEU A 42 30.44 26.45 -6.10
CA LEU A 42 30.41 27.38 -7.24
C LEU A 42 31.74 28.13 -7.31
N GLY A 43 32.63 27.64 -8.16
CA GLY A 43 33.98 28.15 -8.32
C GLY A 43 34.02 29.65 -8.60
N GLU A 44 34.89 30.34 -7.87
CA GLU A 44 35.34 31.69 -8.18
C GLU A 44 35.85 31.74 -9.63
N SER A 45 35.14 32.48 -10.47
CA SER A 45 35.65 32.86 -11.78
C SER A 45 36.66 33.98 -11.59
N ALA A 46 37.94 33.60 -11.51
CA ALA A 46 39.05 34.53 -11.60
C ALA A 46 39.08 35.17 -13.00
N TYR A 47 38.59 36.40 -13.12
CA TYR A 47 38.87 37.24 -14.29
C TYR A 47 40.10 38.09 -14.00
N TYR A 48 41.21 37.72 -14.64
CA TYR A 48 42.34 38.62 -14.90
C TYR A 48 41.88 39.74 -15.83
N VAL A 49 42.08 41.00 -15.43
CA VAL A 49 42.11 42.15 -16.35
C VAL A 49 43.45 42.85 -16.17
N MET A 50 44.27 42.82 -17.22
CA MET A 50 45.51 43.61 -17.38
C MET A 50 45.17 45.01 -17.93
N GLY A 51 45.83 46.05 -17.38
CA GLY A 51 46.08 47.39 -17.97
C GLY A 51 44.86 48.34 -18.06
N ASP A 52 44.89 49.64 -17.74
CA ASP A 52 45.99 50.60 -17.61
C ASP A 52 45.55 51.85 -16.81
N ASN A 53 46.56 52.56 -16.27
CA ASN A 53 46.63 53.97 -15.85
C ASN A 53 46.58 54.29 -14.32
N PRO A 54 47.67 54.77 -13.69
CA PRO A 54 47.75 54.99 -12.23
C PRO A 54 47.51 56.42 -11.72
N ASN A 55 47.01 57.37 -12.53
CA ASN A 55 46.93 58.78 -12.11
C ASN A 55 45.58 59.47 -12.40
N ASP A 56 44.49 59.03 -11.78
CA ASP A 56 43.26 59.83 -11.74
C ASP A 56 42.64 59.86 -10.34
N PRO A 57 42.75 60.97 -9.59
CA PRO A 57 42.13 61.13 -8.30
C PRO A 57 40.90 62.04 -8.45
N ASP A 58 39.73 61.46 -8.73
CA ASP A 58 38.40 62.04 -8.45
C ASP A 58 37.32 61.34 -9.30
N VAL A 59 36.56 60.39 -8.75
CA VAL A 59 35.09 60.35 -8.94
C VAL A 59 34.46 59.62 -7.75
N PHE A 60 34.13 60.38 -6.71
CA PHE A 60 32.99 60.06 -5.85
C PHE A 60 31.70 60.45 -6.60
N ASN A 61 30.66 59.62 -6.46
CA ASN A 61 29.25 59.79 -6.87
C ASN A 61 28.86 59.41 -8.30
N ALA A 62 28.22 58.24 -8.45
CA ALA A 62 26.92 58.09 -9.12
C ALA A 62 26.29 56.72 -8.83
N HIS A 63 24.96 56.74 -8.73
CA HIS A 63 24.03 55.68 -8.31
C HIS A 63 23.99 54.42 -9.17
N ASP A 64 23.52 53.35 -8.52
CA ASP A 64 22.67 52.25 -9.01
C ASP A 64 22.74 51.92 -10.51
N GLN A 65 23.38 50.79 -10.82
CA GLN A 65 22.84 49.77 -11.73
C GLN A 65 23.79 48.56 -11.76
N SER A 66 23.55 47.58 -10.88
CA SER A 66 24.13 46.24 -11.02
C SER A 66 23.08 45.17 -10.72
N GLY A 67 22.08 45.10 -11.59
CA GLY A 67 21.26 43.90 -11.73
C GLY A 67 22.12 42.81 -12.39
N GLY A 68 22.56 41.82 -11.62
CA GLY A 68 23.34 40.72 -12.19
C GLY A 68 23.80 39.63 -11.23
N ALA A 69 23.81 39.86 -9.91
CA ALA A 69 24.34 38.88 -8.94
C ALA A 69 23.49 38.69 -7.67
N GLU A 70 22.26 39.23 -7.60
CA GLU A 70 21.37 39.03 -6.43
C GLU A 70 20.44 37.80 -6.53
N GLY A 71 20.41 37.09 -7.67
CA GLY A 71 19.39 36.08 -7.96
C GLY A 71 19.51 34.74 -7.21
N ILE A 72 20.65 34.45 -6.57
CA ILE A 72 20.90 33.18 -5.87
C ILE A 72 21.18 33.41 -4.37
N LEU A 73 21.75 34.56 -4.01
CA LEU A 73 22.16 34.91 -2.64
C LEU A 73 21.29 36.00 -1.97
N GLY A 74 20.21 36.45 -2.59
CA GLY A 74 19.20 37.29 -1.92
C GLY A 74 18.62 36.51 -0.74
N GLY A 75 18.89 36.99 0.48
CA GLY A 75 18.79 36.25 1.74
C GLY A 75 17.59 35.31 1.84
N PHE A 76 17.79 34.15 2.48
CA PHE A 76 16.69 33.26 2.84
C PHE A 76 15.73 33.99 3.80
N LEU A 77 14.78 34.75 3.24
CA LEU A 77 13.74 35.48 3.98
C LEU A 77 12.94 34.52 4.89
N ASP A 78 12.93 33.24 4.55
CA ASP A 78 12.32 32.17 5.32
C ASP A 78 13.09 31.89 6.63
N GLU A 79 14.42 32.08 6.68
CA GLU A 79 15.24 31.79 7.86
C GLU A 79 14.78 32.61 9.08
N GLY A 80 14.53 33.90 8.91
CA GLY A 80 14.00 34.75 9.98
C GLY A 80 12.63 34.31 10.48
N SER A 81 11.76 33.83 9.58
CA SER A 81 10.44 33.31 9.96
C SER A 81 10.52 31.97 10.68
N ILE A 82 11.38 31.06 10.22
CA ILE A 82 11.61 29.77 10.86
C ILE A 82 12.21 29.97 12.26
N ASP A 83 13.16 30.88 12.42
CA ASP A 83 13.78 31.19 13.72
C ASP A 83 12.75 31.73 14.71
N TYR A 84 11.89 32.62 14.25
CA TYR A 84 10.78 33.13 15.05
C TYR A 84 9.81 32.01 15.45
N CYS A 85 9.44 31.12 14.51
CA CYS A 85 8.60 29.97 14.81
C CYS A 85 9.23 29.04 15.85
N CYS A 86 10.52 28.73 15.72
CA CYS A 86 11.26 27.92 16.69
C CYS A 86 11.19 28.50 18.10
N ASP A 87 11.45 29.81 18.25
CA ASP A 87 11.42 30.49 19.54
C ASP A 87 10.03 30.46 20.19
N ILE A 88 8.98 30.72 19.40
CA ILE A 88 7.59 30.67 19.89
C ILE A 88 7.19 29.25 20.29
N LEU A 89 7.48 28.25 19.45
CA LEU A 89 7.08 26.86 19.69
C LEU A 89 7.84 26.24 20.86
N TYR A 90 9.15 26.53 20.99
CA TYR A 90 9.95 26.13 22.13
C TYR A 90 9.36 26.69 23.43
N ARG A 91 9.09 27.99 23.50
CA ARG A 91 8.53 28.63 24.70
C ARG A 91 7.12 28.17 25.00
N LYS A 92 6.27 28.00 23.98
CA LYS A 92 4.87 27.65 24.17
C LYS A 92 4.72 26.23 24.66
N PHE A 93 5.38 25.26 24.03
CA PHE A 93 5.15 23.83 24.26
C PHE A 93 6.27 23.12 25.01
N GLY A 94 7.39 23.78 25.27
CA GLY A 94 8.51 23.16 25.96
C GLY A 94 9.09 21.98 25.19
N PHE A 95 9.21 22.07 23.86
CA PHE A 95 9.98 21.11 23.08
C PHE A 95 11.45 21.11 23.55
N GLN A 96 12.16 20.00 23.37
CA GLN A 96 13.59 19.91 23.66
C GLN A 96 14.36 20.85 22.73
N LEU A 97 15.26 21.68 23.28
CA LEU A 97 15.98 22.67 22.49
C LEU A 97 16.73 22.04 21.29
N GLY A 98 17.47 20.96 21.54
CA GLY A 98 18.19 20.25 20.48
C GLY A 98 17.27 19.59 19.43
N SER A 99 16.02 19.25 19.79
CA SER A 99 15.04 18.75 18.81
C SER A 99 14.57 19.88 17.90
N VAL A 100 14.25 21.04 18.48
CA VAL A 100 13.85 22.25 17.73
C VAL A 100 14.96 22.71 16.79
N ASP A 101 16.22 22.73 17.25
CA ASP A 101 17.38 23.10 16.42
C ASP A 101 17.56 22.14 15.24
N ASN A 102 17.38 20.84 15.46
CA ASN A 102 17.44 19.86 14.37
C ASN A 102 16.29 20.04 13.37
N GLN A 103 15.07 20.32 13.84
CA GLN A 103 13.93 20.56 12.96
C GLN A 103 14.03 21.90 12.22
N ARG A 104 14.67 22.90 12.81
CA ARG A 104 15.01 24.18 12.16
C ARG A 104 15.86 23.93 10.92
N GLU A 105 17.00 23.26 11.07
CA GLU A 105 17.90 22.94 9.95
C GLU A 105 17.20 22.09 8.89
N HIS A 106 16.41 21.11 9.33
CA HIS A 106 15.61 20.26 8.44
C HIS A 106 14.58 21.07 7.64
N ALA A 107 13.85 22.01 8.27
CA ALA A 107 12.87 22.85 7.61
C ALA A 107 13.52 23.74 6.53
N LEU A 108 14.65 24.37 6.84
CA LEU A 108 15.40 25.20 5.90
C LEU A 108 15.87 24.39 4.68
N LEU A 109 16.37 23.17 4.89
CA LEU A 109 16.73 22.27 3.80
C LEU A 109 15.54 21.87 2.93
N LEU A 110 14.39 21.59 3.53
CA LEU A 110 13.17 21.26 2.78
C LEU A 110 12.65 22.45 1.97
N LEU A 111 12.69 23.67 2.53
CA LEU A 111 12.31 24.90 1.86
C LEU A 111 13.26 25.24 0.71
N ALA A 112 14.57 25.10 0.91
CA ALA A 112 15.57 25.26 -0.14
C ALA A 112 15.33 24.28 -1.30
N ASN A 113 15.05 23.02 -0.97
CA ASN A 113 14.72 21.99 -1.96
C ASN A 113 13.40 22.31 -2.69
N ALA A 114 12.37 22.79 -1.99
CA ALA A 114 11.10 23.17 -2.61
C ALA A 114 11.28 24.38 -3.55
N LYS A 115 12.05 25.39 -3.14
CA LYS A 115 12.38 26.58 -3.93
C LYS A 115 13.17 26.25 -5.19
N SER A 116 14.07 25.28 -5.12
CA SER A 116 14.78 24.77 -6.31
C SER A 116 13.82 24.14 -7.34
N ARG A 117 12.75 23.49 -6.88
CA ARG A 117 11.75 22.82 -7.73
C ARG A 117 10.69 23.77 -8.28
N GLU A 118 10.36 24.84 -7.55
CA GLU A 118 9.45 25.89 -8.02
C GLU A 118 9.95 26.53 -9.32
N ARG A 119 11.25 26.82 -9.40
CA ARG A 119 11.90 27.40 -10.58
C ARG A 119 11.73 26.55 -11.85
N MET A 120 11.52 25.23 -11.72
CA MET A 120 11.31 24.30 -12.84
C MET A 120 9.85 24.18 -13.29
N ASN A 121 8.87 24.48 -12.42
CA ASN A 121 7.46 24.09 -12.61
C ASN A 121 6.48 25.28 -12.71
N GLY A 122 6.95 26.50 -12.95
CA GLY A 122 6.09 27.64 -13.29
C GLY A 122 5.55 28.46 -12.11
N GLY A 123 6.32 28.64 -11.03
CA GLY A 123 6.09 29.72 -10.05
C GLY A 123 5.02 29.48 -8.98
N ILE A 124 4.84 28.23 -8.54
CA ILE A 124 4.05 27.92 -7.33
C ILE A 124 4.91 28.16 -6.09
N ASP A 125 4.47 29.05 -5.20
CA ASP A 125 5.12 29.37 -3.91
C ASP A 125 5.67 28.09 -3.22
N HIS A 126 6.99 28.04 -3.04
CA HIS A 126 7.69 26.90 -2.45
C HIS A 126 7.23 26.55 -1.04
N VAL A 127 6.81 27.54 -0.25
CA VAL A 127 6.30 27.34 1.10
C VAL A 127 4.95 26.61 1.04
N LEU A 128 4.06 27.04 0.15
CA LEU A 128 2.77 26.39 -0.08
C LEU A 128 2.92 24.96 -0.61
N LEU A 129 3.89 24.74 -1.51
CA LEU A 129 4.20 23.41 -2.04
C LEU A 129 4.65 22.46 -0.93
N LEU A 130 5.56 22.91 -0.06
CA LEU A 130 6.04 22.10 1.06
C LEU A 130 4.92 21.86 2.09
N HIS A 131 4.16 22.90 2.42
CA HIS A 131 3.03 22.82 3.34
C HIS A 131 2.03 21.76 2.89
N ARG A 132 1.55 21.83 1.65
CA ARG A 132 0.62 20.84 1.10
C ARG A 132 1.15 19.41 1.20
N LYS A 133 2.46 19.19 1.04
CA LYS A 133 3.04 17.84 1.15
C LYS A 133 3.05 17.31 2.57
N LEU A 134 3.34 18.16 3.55
CA LEU A 134 3.47 17.73 4.95
C LEU A 134 2.11 17.62 5.65
N VAL A 135 1.18 18.54 5.39
CA VAL A 135 -0.10 18.60 6.12
C VAL A 135 -1.30 18.05 5.35
N ALA A 136 -1.15 17.55 4.12
CA ALA A 136 -2.27 16.99 3.36
C ALA A 136 -3.02 15.91 4.15
N ASN A 137 -2.28 15.00 4.79
CA ASN A 137 -2.87 13.93 5.61
C ASN A 137 -3.69 14.48 6.79
N TYR A 138 -3.28 15.62 7.36
CA TYR A 138 -4.05 16.28 8.42
C TYR A 138 -5.37 16.83 7.90
N ALA A 139 -5.36 17.52 6.76
CA ALA A 139 -6.59 18.03 6.14
C ALA A 139 -7.55 16.89 5.76
N GLU A 140 -7.03 15.78 5.23
CA GLU A 140 -7.83 14.59 4.93
C GLU A 140 -8.37 13.91 6.20
N TRP A 141 -7.58 13.84 7.26
CA TRP A 141 -8.01 13.31 8.55
C TRP A 141 -9.11 14.16 9.19
N CYS A 142 -8.98 15.49 9.21
CA CYS A 142 -10.03 16.40 9.68
C CYS A 142 -11.35 16.19 8.94
N LYS A 143 -11.29 16.06 7.60
CA LYS A 143 -12.47 15.71 6.80
C LYS A 143 -13.04 14.35 7.17
N PHE A 144 -12.19 13.36 7.48
CA PHE A 144 -12.63 12.03 7.88
C PHE A 144 -13.33 12.01 9.25
N VAL A 145 -12.83 12.76 10.23
CA VAL A 145 -13.46 12.86 11.56
C VAL A 145 -14.59 13.91 11.62
N GLU A 146 -14.94 14.50 10.47
CA GLU A 146 -15.97 15.55 10.34
C GLU A 146 -15.69 16.80 11.19
N ALA A 147 -14.43 17.22 11.24
CA ALA A 147 -13.99 18.44 11.94
C ALA A 147 -13.38 19.45 10.97
N GLU A 148 -13.50 20.74 11.30
CA GLU A 148 -12.81 21.80 10.56
C GLU A 148 -11.30 21.77 10.86
N PRO A 149 -10.43 21.86 9.84
CA PRO A 149 -8.99 22.01 10.05
C PRO A 149 -8.67 23.32 10.80
N VAL A 150 -7.74 23.24 11.74
CA VAL A 150 -7.27 24.37 12.53
C VAL A 150 -5.93 24.84 11.97
N TRP A 151 -5.90 26.08 11.52
CA TRP A 151 -4.73 26.74 10.93
C TRP A 151 -4.23 27.86 11.85
N TYR A 152 -3.01 28.34 11.62
CA TYR A 152 -2.43 29.36 12.49
C TYR A 152 -3.18 30.70 12.36
N ALA A 153 -3.66 31.23 13.49
CA ALA A 153 -4.48 32.44 13.54
C ALA A 153 -3.67 33.73 13.76
N GLY A 154 -2.37 33.63 14.03
CA GLY A 154 -1.53 34.79 14.36
C GLY A 154 -1.36 35.79 13.21
N GLU A 155 -1.13 37.05 13.58
CA GLU A 155 -0.87 38.13 12.64
C GLU A 155 0.55 38.05 12.07
N LEU A 156 0.69 38.44 10.79
CA LEU A 156 1.98 38.58 10.14
C LEU A 156 2.72 39.79 10.72
N ASN A 157 4.03 39.70 10.82
CA ASN A 157 4.86 40.80 11.29
C ASN A 157 6.24 40.75 10.62
N LYS A 158 7.16 41.66 10.98
CA LYS A 158 8.51 41.70 10.38
C LYS A 158 9.32 40.40 10.58
N ARG A 159 8.99 39.61 11.61
CA ARG A 159 9.67 38.35 11.94
C ARG A 159 8.97 37.14 11.31
N LEU A 160 7.64 37.16 11.17
CA LEU A 160 6.85 36.11 10.52
C LEU A 160 6.21 36.64 9.24
N THR A 161 6.80 36.31 8.10
CA THR A 161 6.37 36.80 6.78
C THR A 161 5.25 35.96 6.16
N ASN A 162 5.13 34.69 6.53
CA ASN A 162 4.11 33.77 6.04
C ASN A 162 3.64 32.83 7.17
N ARG A 163 2.32 32.72 7.37
CA ARG A 163 1.69 31.88 8.40
C ARG A 163 2.05 30.40 8.25
N LEU A 164 2.24 29.95 7.00
CA LEU A 164 2.59 28.57 6.68
C LEU A 164 3.90 28.12 7.34
N HIS A 165 4.83 29.04 7.64
CA HIS A 165 6.04 28.71 8.39
C HIS A 165 5.74 28.18 9.79
N MET A 166 4.76 28.77 10.49
CA MET A 166 4.37 28.32 11.82
C MET A 166 3.70 26.95 11.78
N GLU A 167 2.86 26.72 10.77
CA GLU A 167 2.17 25.45 10.54
C GLU A 167 3.16 24.32 10.21
N LEU A 168 4.11 24.60 9.31
CA LEU A 168 5.22 23.70 8.98
C LEU A 168 6.07 23.36 10.20
N MET A 169 6.49 24.38 10.95
CA MET A 169 7.37 24.18 12.10
C MET A 169 6.67 23.44 13.24
N LEU A 170 5.40 23.70 13.50
CA LEU A 170 4.65 22.94 14.50
C LEU A 170 4.59 21.46 14.13
N TYR A 171 4.27 21.15 12.87
CA TYR A 171 4.25 19.77 12.38
C TYR A 171 5.62 19.08 12.54
N LEU A 172 6.69 19.77 12.16
CA LEU A 172 8.05 19.22 12.25
C LEU A 172 8.52 19.04 13.70
N CYS A 173 8.19 19.95 14.62
CA CYS A 173 8.51 19.79 16.04
C CYS A 173 7.76 18.60 16.67
N ILE A 174 6.46 18.45 16.38
CA ILE A 174 5.64 17.29 16.76
C ILE A 174 6.28 16.01 16.23
N TRP A 175 6.59 15.98 14.93
CA TRP A 175 7.23 14.84 14.29
C TRP A 175 8.58 14.55 14.96
N GLY A 176 9.40 15.57 15.19
CA GLY A 176 10.73 15.49 15.80
C GLY A 176 10.76 14.69 17.09
N GLU A 177 9.78 14.90 17.98
CA GLU A 177 9.72 14.25 19.30
C GLU A 177 8.79 13.03 19.39
N ALA A 178 8.00 12.73 18.35
CA ALA A 178 7.06 11.61 18.37
C ALA A 178 7.72 10.21 18.44
N ALA A 179 9.00 10.06 18.10
CA ALA A 179 9.70 8.76 18.08
C ALA A 179 8.88 7.65 17.36
N ASN A 180 8.55 6.56 18.05
CA ASN A 180 7.77 5.45 17.48
C ASN A 180 6.26 5.75 17.36
N VAL A 181 5.74 6.80 18.02
CA VAL A 181 4.35 7.26 17.87
C VAL A 181 4.08 7.73 16.43
N ARG A 182 5.12 8.04 15.63
CA ARG A 182 5.02 8.33 14.18
C ARG A 182 4.35 7.21 13.37
N HIS A 183 4.31 5.99 13.89
CA HIS A 183 3.61 4.87 13.25
C HIS A 183 2.09 4.92 13.43
N MET A 184 1.57 5.90 14.19
CA MET A 184 0.14 6.16 14.36
C MET A 184 -0.21 7.51 13.68
N PRO A 185 -0.44 7.54 12.36
CA PRO A 185 -0.59 8.79 11.62
C PRO A 185 -1.79 9.63 12.09
N GLU A 186 -2.91 9.02 12.46
CA GLU A 186 -4.06 9.73 13.01
C GLU A 186 -3.78 10.30 14.41
N CYS A 187 -2.95 9.63 15.21
CA CYS A 187 -2.42 10.21 16.46
C CYS A 187 -1.60 11.49 16.18
N ILE A 188 -0.73 11.49 15.16
CA ILE A 188 0.03 12.68 14.77
C ILE A 188 -0.90 13.81 14.31
N CYS A 189 -1.94 13.51 13.54
CA CYS A 189 -2.95 14.48 13.12
C CYS A 189 -3.71 15.07 14.32
N TYR A 190 -4.09 14.24 15.29
CA TYR A 190 -4.69 14.68 16.55
C TYR A 190 -3.76 15.59 17.36
N LEU A 191 -2.48 15.21 17.52
CA LEU A 191 -1.49 16.02 18.23
C LEU A 191 -1.34 17.39 17.56
N TYR A 192 -1.22 17.42 16.24
CA TYR A 192 -1.16 18.67 15.47
C TYR A 192 -2.42 19.52 15.69
N HIS A 193 -3.61 18.93 15.61
CA HIS A 193 -4.88 19.62 15.83
C HIS A 193 -4.95 20.29 17.21
N GLN A 194 -4.69 19.52 18.27
CA GLN A 194 -4.78 20.01 19.65
C GLN A 194 -3.72 21.07 19.95
N MET A 195 -2.49 20.85 19.48
CA MET A 195 -1.43 21.83 19.69
C MET A 195 -1.68 23.12 18.93
N MET A 196 -2.24 23.08 17.70
CA MET A 196 -2.60 24.30 16.99
C MET A 196 -3.71 25.08 17.72
N LEU A 197 -4.71 24.38 18.29
CA LEU A 197 -5.72 25.03 19.14
C LEU A 197 -5.10 25.71 20.36
N LEU A 198 -4.18 25.05 21.05
CA LEU A 198 -3.46 25.61 22.20
C LEU A 198 -2.58 26.82 21.82
N LEU A 199 -1.96 26.79 20.63
CA LEU A 199 -1.17 27.90 20.12
C LEU A 199 -2.05 29.11 19.79
N ASN A 200 -3.18 28.88 19.09
CA ASN A 200 -4.12 29.93 18.74
C ASN A 200 -4.83 30.53 19.96
N GLY A 201 -5.06 29.73 21.00
CA GLY A 201 -5.62 30.20 22.27
C GLY A 201 -4.66 31.07 23.10
N ASP A 202 -3.36 31.06 22.79
CA ASP A 202 -2.34 31.82 23.51
C ASP A 202 -1.20 32.28 22.57
N LEU A 203 -1.55 33.14 21.61
CA LEU A 203 -0.62 33.66 20.61
C LEU A 203 0.55 34.48 21.20
N GLN A 204 0.37 35.02 22.40
CA GLN A 204 1.38 35.82 23.09
C GLN A 204 2.27 34.98 24.01
N VAL A 205 2.02 33.65 24.10
CA VAL A 205 2.75 32.72 24.96
C VAL A 205 2.75 33.22 26.42
N ALA A 206 1.60 33.68 26.90
CA ALA A 206 1.40 34.12 28.27
C ALA A 206 1.48 32.96 29.26
N GLN A 207 1.15 31.75 28.81
CA GLN A 207 1.24 30.50 29.59
C GLN A 207 2.22 29.54 28.90
N PRO A 208 3.54 29.71 29.10
CA PRO A 208 4.56 28.82 28.57
C PRO A 208 4.62 27.51 29.38
N PHE A 209 4.87 26.41 28.68
CA PHE A 209 5.20 25.13 29.30
C PHE A 209 6.72 24.99 29.54
N PRO A 210 7.15 24.31 30.62
CA PRO A 210 8.57 24.10 30.88
C PRO A 210 9.21 23.19 29.83
N GLU A 211 10.53 23.30 29.63
CA GLU A 211 11.25 22.45 28.69
C GLU A 211 11.02 20.96 29.00
N ARG A 212 10.84 20.17 27.94
CA ARG A 212 10.45 18.75 27.91
C ARG A 212 9.00 18.46 28.29
N TRP A 213 8.14 19.47 28.49
CA TRP A 213 6.73 19.23 28.77
C TRP A 213 6.07 18.37 27.70
N TYR A 214 6.27 18.69 26.42
CA TYR A 214 5.70 17.89 25.33
C TYR A 214 6.14 16.42 25.39
N LEU A 215 7.43 16.18 25.60
CA LEU A 215 7.96 14.82 25.71
C LEU A 215 7.38 14.08 26.93
N ASP A 216 7.36 14.70 28.10
CA ASP A 216 7.05 14.02 29.36
C ASP A 216 5.55 13.94 29.66
N ALA A 217 4.77 14.97 29.30
CA ALA A 217 3.33 15.02 29.56
C ALA A 217 2.47 14.52 28.39
N VAL A 218 2.96 14.58 27.14
CA VAL A 218 2.18 14.17 25.96
C VAL A 218 2.70 12.88 25.36
N ILE A 219 3.94 12.84 24.89
CA ILE A 219 4.47 11.69 24.14
C ILE A 219 4.73 10.48 25.04
N ARG A 220 5.37 10.66 26.19
CA ARG A 220 5.75 9.54 27.08
C ARG A 220 4.54 8.75 27.58
N PRO A 221 3.40 9.35 27.98
CA PRO A 221 2.21 8.59 28.34
C PRO A 221 1.64 7.77 27.18
N ILE A 222 1.55 8.35 25.97
CA ILE A 222 1.09 7.63 24.77
C ILE A 222 2.05 6.47 24.44
N TRP A 223 3.35 6.73 24.50
CA TRP A 223 4.39 5.73 24.24
C TRP A 223 4.36 4.59 25.26
N SER A 224 4.09 4.89 26.53
CA SER A 224 4.04 3.88 27.60
C SER A 224 2.95 2.84 27.34
N GLU A 225 1.80 3.25 26.81
CA GLU A 225 0.75 2.33 26.37
C GLU A 225 1.20 1.48 25.17
N CYS A 226 1.88 2.10 24.18
CA CYS A 226 2.42 1.38 23.02
C CYS A 226 3.50 0.36 23.41
N ALA A 227 4.38 0.71 24.36
CA ALA A 227 5.48 -0.11 24.81
C ALA A 227 5.03 -1.41 25.48
N GLY A 228 3.78 -1.48 25.95
CA GLY A 228 3.14 -2.69 26.45
C GLY A 228 3.19 -3.87 25.48
N MET A 229 3.38 -3.62 24.17
CA MET A 229 3.56 -4.68 23.17
C MET A 229 4.82 -5.55 23.37
N THR A 230 5.79 -5.05 24.12
CA THR A 230 7.05 -5.75 24.40
C THR A 230 6.96 -6.68 25.61
N THR A 231 5.81 -6.70 26.30
CA THR A 231 5.57 -7.53 27.48
C THR A 231 5.74 -9.01 27.15
N LYS A 232 6.48 -9.70 28.02
CA LYS A 232 6.75 -11.13 27.92
C LYS A 232 5.98 -11.89 28.99
N ASP A 233 5.63 -13.13 28.68
CA ASP A 233 5.05 -14.06 29.65
C ASP A 233 6.10 -14.53 30.67
N ALA A 234 5.67 -15.33 31.64
CA ALA A 234 6.55 -15.92 32.66
C ALA A 234 7.67 -16.82 32.07
N LEU A 235 7.55 -17.23 30.81
CA LEU A 235 8.53 -18.05 30.08
C LEU A 235 9.46 -17.20 29.20
N GLY A 236 9.37 -15.87 29.28
CA GLY A 236 10.17 -14.94 28.48
C GLY A 236 9.78 -14.88 27.00
N LYS A 237 8.64 -15.47 26.62
CA LYS A 237 8.08 -15.41 25.26
C LYS A 237 7.18 -14.19 25.14
N HIS A 238 7.09 -13.65 23.92
CA HIS A 238 6.13 -12.59 23.64
C HIS A 238 4.70 -13.12 23.79
N LEU A 239 3.85 -12.29 24.39
CA LEU A 239 2.42 -12.58 24.47
C LEU A 239 1.82 -12.69 23.05
N GLU A 240 0.81 -13.56 22.91
CA GLU A 240 0.05 -13.68 21.66
C GLU A 240 -0.58 -12.34 21.26
N HIS A 241 -0.63 -12.04 19.95
CA HIS A 241 -1.21 -10.79 19.42
C HIS A 241 -2.68 -10.58 19.81
N THR A 242 -3.39 -11.63 20.20
CA THR A 242 -4.75 -11.58 20.74
C THR A 242 -4.81 -10.94 22.14
N LYS A 243 -3.71 -11.02 22.91
CA LYS A 243 -3.60 -10.56 24.30
C LYS A 243 -2.87 -9.21 24.43
N VAL A 244 -2.41 -8.66 23.32
CA VAL A 244 -1.56 -7.46 23.28
C VAL A 244 -2.17 -6.43 22.36
N ARG A 245 -2.20 -5.16 22.78
CA ARG A 245 -2.60 -4.03 21.92
C ARG A 245 -1.43 -3.60 21.04
N ASN A 246 -1.66 -3.42 19.74
CA ASN A 246 -0.67 -2.93 18.78
C ASN A 246 -0.89 -1.43 18.45
N TYR A 247 -0.05 -0.85 17.59
CA TYR A 247 -0.21 0.54 17.16
C TYR A 247 -1.58 0.80 16.51
N ASP A 248 -2.12 -0.16 15.74
CA ASP A 248 -3.43 -0.01 15.09
C ASP A 248 -4.57 0.09 16.12
N ASP A 249 -4.53 -0.73 17.17
CA ASP A 249 -5.49 -0.71 18.28
C ASP A 249 -5.53 0.69 18.95
N PHE A 250 -4.37 1.31 19.15
CA PHE A 250 -4.29 2.65 19.74
C PHE A 250 -4.64 3.75 18.73
N ASN A 251 -4.28 3.57 17.47
CA ASN A 251 -4.49 4.56 16.42
C ASN A 251 -5.98 4.68 16.06
N GLU A 252 -6.76 3.61 16.19
CA GLU A 252 -8.22 3.61 16.00
C GLU A 252 -8.95 4.56 16.95
N PHE A 253 -8.41 4.82 18.14
CA PHE A 253 -8.95 5.83 19.06
C PHE A 253 -9.09 7.21 18.39
N PHE A 254 -8.15 7.56 17.51
CA PHE A 254 -8.10 8.84 16.81
C PHE A 254 -8.92 8.86 15.51
N TRP A 255 -9.70 7.82 15.23
CA TRP A 255 -10.60 7.77 14.07
C TRP A 255 -11.99 8.37 14.36
N ARG A 256 -12.22 8.85 15.58
CA ARG A 256 -13.51 9.39 16.03
C ARG A 256 -13.38 10.83 16.47
N ALA A 257 -14.39 11.64 16.15
CA ALA A 257 -14.49 13.02 16.62
C ALA A 257 -14.40 13.15 18.15
N SER A 258 -14.80 12.12 18.91
CA SER A 258 -14.69 12.09 20.37
C SER A 258 -13.25 12.24 20.90
N CYS A 259 -12.23 11.91 20.09
CA CYS A 259 -10.84 12.14 20.49
C CYS A 259 -10.54 13.64 20.64
N LEU A 260 -11.20 14.52 19.88
CA LEU A 260 -10.98 15.97 19.93
C LEU A 260 -11.40 16.61 21.25
N ALA A 261 -12.28 15.96 22.02
CA ALA A 261 -12.68 16.40 23.35
C ALA A 261 -11.63 16.07 24.44
N VAL A 262 -10.60 15.30 24.11
CA VAL A 262 -9.54 14.91 25.04
C VAL A 262 -8.41 15.92 24.96
N PRO A 263 -8.03 16.56 26.09
CA PRO A 263 -6.83 17.40 26.17
C PRO A 263 -5.57 16.62 25.80
N VAL A 264 -4.61 17.29 25.16
CA VAL A 264 -3.41 16.66 24.60
C VAL A 264 -2.55 15.91 25.64
N ASP A 265 -2.50 16.42 26.87
CA ASP A 265 -1.80 15.85 28.02
C ASP A 265 -2.53 14.67 28.68
N GLN A 266 -3.82 14.48 28.37
CA GLN A 266 -4.64 13.39 28.89
C GLN A 266 -4.80 12.23 27.89
N ALA A 267 -4.26 12.36 26.68
CA ALA A 267 -4.38 11.36 25.61
C ALA A 267 -3.89 9.97 26.06
N GLY A 268 -2.72 9.88 26.72
CA GLY A 268 -2.19 8.60 27.22
C GLY A 268 -3.10 7.92 28.24
N ALA A 269 -3.66 8.67 29.19
CA ALA A 269 -4.59 8.13 30.19
C ALA A 269 -5.89 7.62 29.55
N ARG A 270 -6.38 8.30 28.50
CA ARG A 270 -7.55 7.83 27.75
C ARG A 270 -7.25 6.59 26.92
N LEU A 271 -6.05 6.47 26.33
CA LEU A 271 -5.61 5.26 25.65
C LEU A 271 -5.48 4.06 26.58
N HIS A 272 -5.09 4.26 27.84
CA HIS A 272 -5.04 3.18 28.84
C HIS A 272 -6.38 2.45 28.96
N THR A 273 -7.48 3.21 29.01
CA THR A 273 -8.85 2.69 29.10
C THR A 273 -9.44 2.25 27.76
N HIS A 274 -8.74 2.46 26.64
CA HIS A 274 -9.23 2.06 25.33
C HIS A 274 -9.10 0.54 25.14
N PRO A 275 -10.20 -0.17 24.82
CA PRO A 275 -10.15 -1.60 24.59
C PRO A 275 -9.36 -1.94 23.32
N LYS A 276 -8.87 -3.17 23.25
CA LYS A 276 -8.32 -3.73 22.03
C LYS A 276 -9.41 -3.81 20.96
N THR A 277 -9.12 -3.40 19.74
CA THR A 277 -10.10 -3.35 18.64
C THR A 277 -9.82 -4.40 17.57
N TYR A 278 -8.56 -4.79 17.39
CA TYR A 278 -8.11 -5.71 16.35
C TYR A 278 -7.64 -7.06 16.91
N TYR A 279 -8.44 -8.11 16.69
CA TYR A 279 -8.11 -9.48 17.10
C TYR A 279 -7.59 -10.30 15.90
N GLU A 280 -6.27 -10.50 15.81
CA GLU A 280 -5.68 -11.40 14.83
C GLU A 280 -5.53 -12.82 15.40
N HIS A 281 -6.34 -13.75 14.89
CA HIS A 281 -6.12 -15.18 15.14
C HIS A 281 -5.25 -15.76 14.03
N ARG A 282 -4.06 -16.25 14.38
CA ARG A 282 -3.17 -16.94 13.44
C ARG A 282 -3.57 -18.41 13.32
N SER A 283 -4.26 -18.74 12.25
CA SER A 283 -4.57 -20.12 11.85
C SER A 283 -4.09 -20.39 10.43
N ILE A 284 -3.76 -21.65 10.12
CA ILE A 284 -3.49 -22.07 8.74
C ILE A 284 -4.71 -21.83 7.83
N PHE A 285 -5.92 -21.88 8.37
CA PHE A 285 -7.14 -21.55 7.64
C PHE A 285 -7.20 -20.07 7.26
N THR A 286 -6.67 -19.18 8.11
CA THR A 286 -6.54 -17.75 7.80
C THR A 286 -5.60 -17.52 6.62
N LEU A 287 -4.51 -18.28 6.52
CA LEU A 287 -3.63 -18.26 5.35
C LEU A 287 -4.40 -18.69 4.08
N VAL A 288 -5.08 -19.84 4.14
CA VAL A 288 -5.85 -20.36 3.00
C VAL A 288 -6.93 -19.37 2.57
N LEU A 289 -7.62 -18.73 3.52
CA LEU A 289 -8.69 -17.78 3.25
C LEU A 289 -8.16 -16.47 2.64
N ASN A 290 -7.05 -15.94 3.16
CA ASN A 290 -6.42 -14.74 2.63
C ASN A 290 -5.92 -14.91 1.18
N TYR A 291 -5.47 -16.12 0.82
CA TYR A 291 -5.01 -16.45 -0.52
C TYR A 291 -6.07 -17.20 -1.36
N TYR A 292 -7.30 -17.33 -0.87
CA TYR A 292 -8.32 -18.19 -1.48
C TYR A 292 -8.61 -17.81 -2.92
N ARG A 293 -8.66 -16.51 -3.23
CA ARG A 293 -8.90 -16.02 -4.60
C ARG A 293 -7.88 -16.56 -5.61
N ILE A 294 -6.62 -16.69 -5.19
CA ILE A 294 -5.55 -17.21 -6.06
C ILE A 294 -5.74 -18.71 -6.27
N PHE A 295 -6.02 -19.46 -5.21
CA PHE A 295 -6.32 -20.89 -5.32
C PHE A 295 -7.55 -21.15 -6.20
N HIS A 296 -8.65 -20.44 -5.94
CA HIS A 296 -9.90 -20.53 -6.69
C HIS A 296 -9.67 -20.24 -8.18
N PHE A 297 -8.98 -19.14 -8.49
CA PHE A 297 -8.63 -18.80 -9.86
C PHE A 297 -7.80 -19.90 -10.52
N ASN A 298 -6.76 -20.42 -9.84
CA ASN A 298 -5.88 -21.44 -10.38
C ASN A 298 -6.63 -22.77 -10.65
N PHE A 299 -7.45 -23.24 -9.71
CA PHE A 299 -8.30 -24.42 -9.90
C PHE A 299 -9.27 -24.26 -11.06
N MET A 300 -10.00 -23.14 -11.10
CA MET A 300 -10.95 -22.89 -12.20
C MET A 300 -10.24 -22.77 -13.54
N PHE A 301 -9.05 -22.17 -13.58
CA PHE A 301 -8.28 -22.06 -14.81
C PHE A 301 -7.85 -23.43 -15.33
N LEU A 302 -7.36 -24.32 -14.44
CA LEU A 302 -7.05 -25.70 -14.80
C LEU A 302 -8.29 -26.45 -15.30
N PHE A 303 -9.41 -26.36 -14.57
CA PHE A 303 -10.66 -27.03 -14.93
C PHE A 303 -11.20 -26.53 -16.28
N MET A 304 -11.14 -25.23 -16.54
CA MET A 304 -11.54 -24.65 -17.82
C MET A 304 -10.72 -25.20 -18.98
N LEU A 305 -9.39 -25.29 -18.83
CA LEU A 305 -8.52 -25.83 -19.87
C LEU A 305 -8.72 -27.35 -20.05
N ALA A 306 -8.93 -28.09 -18.96
CA ALA A 306 -9.22 -29.51 -18.98
C ALA A 306 -10.56 -29.80 -19.70
N VAL A 307 -11.62 -29.07 -19.35
CA VAL A 307 -12.93 -29.18 -20.01
C VAL A 307 -12.84 -28.75 -21.47
N LEU A 308 -12.11 -27.68 -21.78
CA LEU A 308 -11.85 -27.29 -23.17
C LEU A 308 -11.20 -28.43 -23.95
N GLN A 309 -10.15 -29.06 -23.41
CA GLN A 309 -9.50 -30.19 -24.07
C GLN A 309 -10.44 -31.38 -24.22
N TYR A 310 -11.26 -31.68 -23.20
CA TYR A 310 -12.27 -32.73 -23.30
C TYR A 310 -13.26 -32.45 -24.43
N CYS A 311 -13.82 -31.24 -24.50
CA CYS A 311 -14.71 -30.79 -25.58
C CYS A 311 -14.07 -30.90 -26.96
N VAL A 312 -12.78 -30.58 -27.08
CA VAL A 312 -12.02 -30.74 -28.32
C VAL A 312 -11.86 -32.22 -28.67
N THR A 313 -11.51 -33.06 -27.68
CA THR A 313 -11.25 -34.50 -27.87
C THR A 313 -12.48 -35.26 -28.36
N ILE A 314 -13.67 -34.89 -27.87
CA ILE A 314 -14.94 -35.50 -28.31
C ILE A 314 -15.47 -34.91 -29.62
N SER A 315 -14.83 -33.87 -30.17
CA SER A 315 -15.25 -33.20 -31.40
C SER A 315 -14.69 -33.87 -32.66
N PRO A 316 -15.36 -33.76 -33.82
CA PRO A 316 -14.92 -34.36 -35.09
C PRO A 316 -13.51 -33.97 -35.53
N ARG A 317 -13.06 -32.76 -35.16
CA ARG A 317 -11.77 -32.20 -35.58
C ARG A 317 -10.72 -32.21 -34.47
N GLY A 318 -10.99 -32.89 -33.34
CA GLY A 318 -10.12 -32.89 -32.16
C GLY A 318 -8.70 -33.40 -32.39
N GLY A 319 -8.49 -34.22 -33.43
CA GLY A 319 -7.17 -34.74 -33.79
C GLY A 319 -6.34 -33.82 -34.71
N GLU A 320 -6.87 -32.67 -35.13
CA GLU A 320 -6.15 -31.76 -36.01
C GLU A 320 -5.14 -30.89 -35.25
N SER A 321 -4.08 -30.46 -35.94
CA SER A 321 -3.05 -29.62 -35.34
C SER A 321 -3.46 -28.14 -35.28
N GLY A 322 -2.98 -27.43 -34.25
CA GLY A 322 -3.10 -25.98 -34.16
C GLY A 322 -4.50 -25.51 -33.80
N LEU A 323 -4.98 -24.44 -34.43
CA LEU A 323 -6.30 -23.85 -34.11
C LEU A 323 -7.48 -24.57 -34.78
N MET A 324 -7.23 -25.44 -35.77
CA MET A 324 -8.30 -26.13 -36.49
C MET A 324 -9.06 -27.14 -35.61
N GLN A 325 -8.42 -27.64 -34.54
CA GLN A 325 -9.06 -28.52 -33.55
C GLN A 325 -10.29 -27.89 -32.87
N PHE A 326 -10.38 -26.56 -32.85
CA PHE A 326 -11.49 -25.84 -32.24
C PHE A 326 -12.66 -25.58 -33.21
N ALA A 327 -12.49 -25.83 -34.51
CA ALA A 327 -13.45 -25.42 -35.53
C ALA A 327 -14.80 -26.18 -35.46
N ALA A 328 -14.81 -27.38 -34.87
CA ALA A 328 -16.01 -28.21 -34.71
C ALA A 328 -16.47 -28.33 -33.24
N LEU A 329 -16.07 -27.40 -32.36
CA LEU A 329 -16.54 -27.36 -30.98
C LEU A 329 -18.07 -27.31 -30.92
N GLY A 330 -18.66 -28.19 -30.11
CA GLY A 330 -20.12 -28.33 -29.98
C GLY A 330 -20.71 -29.49 -30.78
N GLN A 331 -19.97 -30.04 -31.75
CA GLN A 331 -20.31 -31.31 -32.39
C GLN A 331 -19.60 -32.46 -31.66
N VAL A 332 -20.20 -33.65 -31.68
CA VAL A 332 -19.72 -34.81 -30.91
C VAL A 332 -19.58 -36.03 -31.81
N VAL A 333 -18.56 -36.86 -31.55
CA VAL A 333 -18.27 -38.11 -32.26
C VAL A 333 -18.63 -39.31 -31.38
N THR A 334 -19.11 -40.39 -32.00
CA THR A 334 -19.38 -41.66 -31.31
C THR A 334 -18.11 -42.22 -30.64
N PRO A 335 -18.19 -42.77 -29.40
CA PRO A 335 -19.39 -43.14 -28.64
C PRO A 335 -20.01 -41.99 -27.81
N TYR A 336 -19.45 -40.79 -27.84
CA TYR A 336 -19.93 -39.67 -27.02
C TYR A 336 -21.20 -39.02 -27.58
N SER A 337 -21.95 -38.36 -26.71
CA SER A 337 -23.22 -37.71 -27.00
C SER A 337 -23.21 -36.22 -26.64
N THR A 338 -24.24 -35.49 -27.07
CA THR A 338 -24.44 -34.09 -26.68
C THR A 338 -24.69 -33.93 -25.17
N THR A 339 -25.16 -34.99 -24.50
CA THR A 339 -25.29 -35.06 -23.03
C THR A 339 -23.92 -34.97 -22.36
N ASP A 340 -22.90 -35.67 -22.87
CA ASP A 340 -21.54 -35.63 -22.33
C ASP A 340 -20.91 -34.24 -22.43
N LEU A 341 -21.16 -33.56 -23.56
CA LEU A 341 -20.77 -32.16 -23.74
C LEU A 341 -21.45 -31.26 -22.70
N LYS A 342 -22.78 -31.38 -22.51
CA LYS A 342 -23.51 -30.61 -21.49
C LYS A 342 -22.97 -30.87 -20.08
N LEU A 343 -22.69 -32.14 -19.74
CA LEU A 343 -22.14 -32.52 -18.43
C LEU A 343 -20.78 -31.88 -18.17
N SER A 344 -19.91 -31.78 -19.18
CA SER A 344 -18.62 -31.11 -19.04
C SER A 344 -18.76 -29.62 -18.67
N LEU A 345 -19.79 -28.95 -19.18
CA LEU A 345 -20.12 -27.56 -18.83
C LEU A 345 -20.76 -27.45 -17.44
N VAL A 346 -21.65 -28.38 -17.09
CA VAL A 346 -22.23 -28.48 -15.74
C VAL A 346 -21.12 -28.64 -14.70
N PHE A 347 -20.11 -29.47 -14.99
CA PHE A 347 -18.96 -29.67 -14.11
C PHE A 347 -18.23 -28.36 -13.78
N LEU A 348 -18.04 -27.45 -14.75
CA LEU A 348 -17.39 -26.17 -14.48
C LEU A 348 -18.17 -25.33 -13.47
N VAL A 349 -19.49 -25.27 -13.63
CA VAL A 349 -20.35 -24.49 -12.75
C VAL A 349 -20.50 -25.16 -11.37
N LEU A 350 -20.55 -26.50 -11.34
CA LEU A 350 -20.50 -27.28 -10.11
C LEU A 350 -19.19 -27.06 -9.35
N ALA A 351 -18.04 -27.14 -10.02
CA ALA A 351 -16.73 -26.91 -9.42
C ALA A 351 -16.62 -25.48 -8.86
N HIS A 352 -17.13 -24.48 -9.59
CA HIS A 352 -17.22 -23.11 -9.10
C HIS A 352 -18.09 -23.01 -7.84
N ALA A 353 -19.27 -23.63 -7.83
CA ALA A 353 -20.18 -23.65 -6.69
C ALA A 353 -19.59 -24.34 -5.46
N LEU A 354 -18.92 -25.48 -5.64
CA LEU A 354 -18.25 -26.20 -4.56
C LEU A 354 -17.10 -25.41 -3.96
N LEU A 355 -16.29 -24.74 -4.78
CA LEU A 355 -15.25 -23.83 -4.29
C LEU A 355 -15.86 -22.66 -3.51
N CYS A 356 -16.89 -22.00 -4.04
CA CYS A 356 -17.60 -20.94 -3.32
C CYS A 356 -18.21 -21.43 -1.99
N LEU A 357 -18.75 -22.65 -1.95
CA LEU A 357 -19.28 -23.25 -0.73
C LEU A 357 -18.16 -23.53 0.28
N PHE A 358 -17.05 -24.16 -0.16
CA PHE A 358 -15.89 -24.45 0.69
C PHE A 358 -15.31 -23.18 1.30
N LYS A 359 -15.19 -22.11 0.50
CA LYS A 359 -14.81 -20.78 0.96
C LYS A 359 -15.74 -20.24 2.05
N GLY A 360 -17.06 -20.33 1.83
CA GLY A 360 -18.05 -19.91 2.81
C GLY A 360 -17.96 -20.69 4.12
N LEU A 361 -17.65 -21.99 4.07
CA LEU A 361 -17.44 -22.81 5.26
C LEU A 361 -16.17 -22.41 6.03
N LEU A 362 -15.08 -22.10 5.31
CA LEU A 362 -13.86 -21.58 5.93
C LEU A 362 -14.11 -20.22 6.60
N GLU A 363 -14.85 -19.32 5.94
CA GLU A 363 -15.25 -18.04 6.52
C GLU A 363 -16.13 -18.21 7.76
N LEU A 364 -17.06 -19.16 7.74
CA LEU A 364 -17.89 -19.48 8.90
C LEU A 364 -17.05 -19.99 10.05
N ALA A 365 -16.12 -20.92 9.80
CA ALA A 365 -15.22 -21.46 10.81
C ALA A 365 -14.34 -20.37 11.43
N GLN A 366 -13.77 -19.49 10.61
CA GLN A 366 -12.91 -18.39 11.09
C GLN A 366 -13.71 -17.29 11.79
N SER A 367 -14.90 -16.95 11.29
CA SER A 367 -15.75 -15.91 11.86
C SER A 367 -16.65 -16.42 12.99
N TRP A 368 -16.57 -17.70 13.35
CA TRP A 368 -17.47 -18.32 14.33
C TRP A 368 -17.44 -17.59 15.66
N HIS A 369 -16.27 -17.19 16.13
CA HIS A 369 -16.12 -16.42 17.36
C HIS A 369 -16.72 -15.01 17.23
N LEU A 370 -16.68 -14.37 16.06
CA LEU A 370 -17.32 -13.06 15.84
C LEU A 370 -18.85 -13.15 15.85
N LEU A 371 -19.39 -14.30 15.43
CA LEU A 371 -20.83 -14.58 15.41
C LEU A 371 -21.35 -15.07 16.76
N THR A 372 -20.53 -15.76 17.56
CA THR A 372 -20.92 -16.36 18.84
C THR A 372 -20.42 -15.63 20.08
N ALA A 373 -19.52 -14.65 19.94
CA ALA A 373 -19.07 -13.83 21.06
C ALA A 373 -20.28 -13.21 21.78
N ALA A 374 -20.38 -13.50 23.07
CA ALA A 374 -21.44 -12.99 23.93
C ALA A 374 -21.55 -11.46 23.79
N PHE A 375 -22.78 -10.95 23.86
CA PHE A 375 -23.17 -9.53 23.75
C PHE A 375 -22.42 -8.54 24.67
N SER A 376 -21.49 -9.02 25.51
CA SER A 376 -20.95 -8.33 26.68
C SER A 376 -19.54 -7.75 26.48
N SER A 377 -19.01 -7.63 25.26
CA SER A 377 -17.76 -6.90 25.05
C SER A 377 -18.01 -5.61 24.28
N SER A 378 -17.51 -4.52 24.83
CA SER A 378 -17.51 -3.12 24.41
C SER A 378 -16.81 -2.87 23.06
N THR A 379 -16.91 -3.83 22.15
CA THR A 379 -16.31 -3.83 20.82
C THR A 379 -17.24 -3.10 19.87
N SER A 380 -16.71 -2.01 19.35
CA SER A 380 -17.39 -0.94 18.60
C SER A 380 -18.09 -1.34 17.29
N SER A 381 -18.18 -2.62 16.94
CA SER A 381 -19.02 -3.08 15.84
C SER A 381 -20.48 -3.08 16.31
N SER A 382 -21.23 -2.04 15.92
CA SER A 382 -22.67 -1.95 16.17
C SER A 382 -23.34 -3.28 15.80
N LEU A 383 -24.18 -3.83 16.68
CA LEU A 383 -24.98 -5.04 16.44
C LEU A 383 -25.47 -5.22 14.98
N PRO A 384 -25.98 -4.17 14.29
CA PRO A 384 -26.37 -4.27 12.87
C PRO A 384 -25.25 -4.68 11.91
N SER A 385 -23.99 -4.26 12.14
CA SER A 385 -22.87 -4.65 11.28
C SER A 385 -22.59 -6.16 11.35
N ARG A 386 -22.60 -6.75 12.55
CA ARG A 386 -22.43 -8.20 12.78
C ARG A 386 -23.57 -9.01 12.18
N LEU A 387 -24.81 -8.57 12.40
CA LEU A 387 -25.99 -9.22 11.83
C LEU A 387 -25.99 -9.14 10.29
N SER A 388 -25.55 -8.03 9.72
CA SER A 388 -25.43 -7.87 8.26
C SER A 388 -24.37 -8.80 7.65
N TYR A 389 -23.25 -9.02 8.34
CA TYR A 389 -22.21 -9.94 7.87
C TYR A 389 -22.65 -11.40 8.00
N GLY A 390 -23.20 -11.78 9.17
CA GLY A 390 -23.70 -13.14 9.40
C GLY A 390 -24.83 -13.54 8.43
N SER A 391 -25.77 -12.64 8.17
CA SER A 391 -26.85 -12.89 7.19
C SER A 391 -26.33 -13.00 5.76
N ALA A 392 -25.37 -12.14 5.35
CA ALA A 392 -24.74 -12.26 4.03
C ALA A 392 -23.96 -13.57 3.86
N LEU A 393 -23.27 -14.04 4.92
CA LEU A 393 -22.56 -15.33 4.91
C LEU A 393 -23.55 -16.50 4.82
N ALA A 394 -24.62 -16.48 5.62
CA ALA A 394 -25.66 -17.50 5.56
C ALA A 394 -26.31 -17.58 4.17
N LEU A 395 -26.62 -16.43 3.56
CA LEU A 395 -27.17 -16.36 2.21
C LEU A 395 -26.19 -16.93 1.17
N ARG A 396 -24.89 -16.65 1.29
CA ARG A 396 -23.86 -17.24 0.42
C ARG A 396 -23.77 -18.76 0.57
N LEU A 397 -23.78 -19.27 1.80
CA LEU A 397 -23.76 -20.71 2.06
C LEU A 397 -24.99 -21.40 1.47
N ALA A 398 -26.18 -20.81 1.68
CA ALA A 398 -27.42 -21.29 1.10
C ALA A 398 -27.38 -21.27 -0.44
N TRP A 399 -27.02 -20.13 -1.05
CA TRP A 399 -26.92 -19.99 -2.50
C TRP A 399 -25.97 -21.01 -3.13
N ASN A 400 -24.72 -21.06 -2.66
CA ASN A 400 -23.72 -21.96 -3.23
C ASN A 400 -24.02 -23.42 -2.91
N GLY A 401 -24.56 -23.73 -1.73
CA GLY A 401 -24.95 -25.09 -1.34
C GLY A 401 -26.12 -25.62 -2.17
N THR A 402 -27.17 -24.82 -2.35
CA THR A 402 -28.33 -25.19 -3.17
C THR A 402 -27.93 -25.40 -4.62
N PHE A 403 -27.16 -24.47 -5.23
CA PHE A 403 -26.73 -24.64 -6.61
C PHE A 403 -25.72 -25.78 -6.78
N ALA A 404 -24.79 -26.00 -5.84
CA ALA A 404 -23.92 -27.16 -5.88
C ALA A 404 -24.71 -28.48 -5.84
N ALA A 405 -25.73 -28.58 -4.99
CA ALA A 405 -26.62 -29.75 -4.95
C ALA A 405 -27.39 -29.92 -6.26
N LEU A 406 -27.95 -28.84 -6.83
CA LEU A 406 -28.65 -28.89 -8.12
C LEU A 406 -27.74 -29.35 -9.26
N PHE A 407 -26.53 -28.80 -9.37
CA PHE A 407 -25.58 -29.21 -10.42
C PHE A 407 -25.05 -30.63 -10.18
N TYR A 408 -24.91 -31.07 -8.93
CA TYR A 408 -24.58 -32.46 -8.62
C TYR A 408 -25.70 -33.41 -9.07
N VAL A 409 -26.97 -33.05 -8.85
CA VAL A 409 -28.12 -33.82 -9.36
C VAL A 409 -28.10 -33.89 -10.89
N MET A 410 -27.78 -32.79 -11.59
CA MET A 410 -27.62 -32.80 -13.05
C MET A 410 -26.51 -33.75 -13.52
N MET A 411 -25.38 -33.79 -12.80
CA MET A 411 -24.28 -34.72 -13.09
C MET A 411 -24.69 -36.18 -12.89
N ALA A 412 -25.41 -36.48 -11.81
CA ALA A 412 -25.90 -37.82 -11.52
C ALA A 412 -26.96 -38.27 -12.55
N GLU A 413 -27.89 -37.39 -12.90
CA GLU A 413 -28.94 -37.65 -13.88
C GLU A 413 -28.38 -37.92 -15.28
N GLY A 414 -27.40 -37.13 -15.73
CA GLY A 414 -26.79 -37.32 -17.05
C GLY A 414 -25.91 -38.58 -17.16
N SER A 415 -25.58 -39.23 -16.04
CA SER A 415 -24.87 -40.52 -16.04
C SER A 415 -25.78 -41.73 -16.26
N GLY A 416 -27.10 -41.56 -16.14
CA GLY A 416 -28.11 -42.59 -16.39
C GLY A 416 -28.69 -42.55 -17.81
N SER A 417 -29.41 -43.59 -18.20
CA SER A 417 -30.15 -43.64 -19.46
C SER A 417 -31.60 -43.17 -19.27
N GLY A 418 -32.01 -42.04 -19.87
CA GLY A 418 -33.39 -41.55 -19.78
C GLY A 418 -33.61 -40.09 -20.20
N VAL A 419 -34.78 -39.55 -19.86
CA VAL A 419 -35.07 -38.12 -19.98
C VAL A 419 -34.39 -37.39 -18.83
N HIS A 420 -33.75 -36.24 -19.10
CA HIS A 420 -32.98 -35.48 -18.13
C HIS A 420 -33.61 -34.11 -17.79
N PRO A 421 -34.73 -34.08 -17.04
CA PRO A 421 -35.47 -32.85 -16.75
C PRO A 421 -34.66 -31.74 -16.07
N TRP A 422 -33.62 -32.06 -15.28
CA TRP A 422 -32.78 -31.04 -14.65
C TRP A 422 -31.66 -30.59 -15.55
N LEU A 423 -31.00 -31.52 -16.26
CA LEU A 423 -29.91 -31.21 -17.19
C LEU A 423 -30.36 -30.26 -18.31
N ASP A 424 -31.58 -30.43 -18.83
CA ASP A 424 -32.11 -29.55 -19.90
C ASP A 424 -32.36 -28.11 -19.42
N ARG A 425 -32.50 -27.90 -18.10
CA ARG A 425 -32.63 -26.56 -17.51
C ARG A 425 -31.28 -25.90 -17.22
N PHE A 426 -30.16 -26.55 -17.50
CA PHE A 426 -28.82 -26.00 -17.25
C PHE A 426 -28.60 -24.66 -17.95
N ALA A 427 -29.10 -24.48 -19.18
CA ALA A 427 -28.98 -23.24 -19.93
C ALA A 427 -29.60 -22.02 -19.21
N VAL A 428 -30.54 -22.24 -18.30
CA VAL A 428 -31.13 -21.20 -17.44
C VAL A 428 -30.43 -21.16 -16.08
N LEU A 429 -30.27 -22.32 -15.43
CA LEU A 429 -29.78 -22.39 -14.05
C LEU A 429 -28.29 -22.02 -13.92
N GLY A 430 -27.46 -22.35 -14.90
CA GLY A 430 -26.04 -21.99 -14.92
C GLY A 430 -25.81 -20.47 -14.92
N PRO A 431 -26.38 -19.72 -15.88
CA PRO A 431 -26.31 -18.26 -15.89
C PRO A 431 -26.94 -17.60 -14.66
N VAL A 432 -28.07 -18.13 -14.15
CA VAL A 432 -28.69 -17.60 -12.92
C VAL A 432 -27.71 -17.68 -11.75
N PHE A 433 -27.00 -18.81 -11.58
CA PHE A 433 -26.00 -18.96 -10.53
C PHE A 433 -24.86 -17.93 -10.63
N LEU A 434 -24.37 -17.66 -11.85
CA LEU A 434 -23.29 -16.70 -12.12
C LEU A 434 -23.73 -15.23 -12.07
N SER A 435 -25.03 -14.96 -12.21
CA SER A 435 -25.58 -13.61 -12.35
C SER A 435 -25.25 -12.64 -11.22
N PRO A 436 -25.23 -13.02 -9.92
CA PRO A 436 -24.88 -12.06 -8.86
C PRO A 436 -23.41 -11.65 -8.94
N GLY A 437 -22.52 -12.60 -9.25
CA GLY A 437 -21.10 -12.38 -9.48
C GLY A 437 -20.84 -11.43 -10.64
N ALA A 438 -21.44 -11.73 -11.80
CA ALA A 438 -21.32 -10.92 -13.01
C ALA A 438 -21.87 -9.51 -12.80
N THR A 439 -23.03 -9.38 -12.16
CA THR A 439 -23.64 -8.08 -11.85
C THR A 439 -22.74 -7.25 -10.96
N ALA A 440 -22.18 -7.82 -9.89
CA ALA A 440 -21.27 -7.06 -9.02
C ALA A 440 -19.99 -6.62 -9.75
N LEU A 441 -19.47 -7.44 -10.67
CA LEU A 441 -18.30 -7.08 -11.48
C LEU A 441 -18.61 -5.89 -12.39
N VAL A 442 -19.74 -5.92 -13.10
CA VAL A 442 -20.19 -4.82 -13.97
C VAL A 442 -20.45 -3.55 -13.17
N VAL A 443 -21.18 -3.63 -12.07
CA VAL A 443 -21.47 -2.45 -11.22
C VAL A 443 -20.19 -1.91 -10.60
N THR A 444 -19.23 -2.76 -10.22
CA THR A 444 -17.92 -2.28 -9.71
C THR A 444 -17.13 -1.56 -10.79
N ALA A 445 -17.20 -2.00 -12.06
CA ALA A 445 -16.50 -1.36 -13.16
C ALA A 445 -17.08 0.03 -13.50
N VAL A 446 -18.42 0.17 -13.42
CA VAL A 446 -19.12 1.43 -13.76
C VAL A 446 -19.21 2.39 -12.57
N SER A 447 -19.55 1.89 -11.39
CA SER A 447 -19.72 2.67 -10.16
C SER A 447 -19.22 1.91 -8.92
N PRO A 448 -17.90 1.97 -8.65
CA PRO A 448 -17.29 1.28 -7.50
C PRO A 448 -17.87 1.70 -6.13
N ALA A 449 -18.43 2.91 -6.03
CA ALA A 449 -18.97 3.45 -4.80
C ALA A 449 -20.29 2.77 -4.38
N VAL A 450 -21.15 2.45 -5.36
CA VAL A 450 -22.46 1.82 -5.14
C VAL A 450 -22.31 0.39 -4.62
N VAL A 451 -21.32 -0.35 -5.12
CA VAL A 451 -21.05 -1.70 -4.62
C VAL A 451 -20.56 -1.61 -3.17
N ARG A 452 -19.53 -0.80 -2.88
CA ARG A 452 -18.85 -0.76 -1.58
C ARG A 452 -19.77 -0.55 -0.37
N THR A 453 -20.84 0.22 -0.52
CA THR A 453 -21.76 0.55 0.58
C THR A 453 -22.98 -0.39 0.66
N SER A 454 -23.20 -1.23 -0.35
CA SER A 454 -24.38 -2.08 -0.44
C SER A 454 -24.21 -3.40 0.30
N PHE A 455 -25.30 -3.92 0.88
CA PHE A 455 -25.38 -5.28 1.41
C PHE A 455 -24.93 -6.33 0.38
N TRP A 456 -25.26 -6.11 -0.90
CA TRP A 456 -24.90 -7.02 -1.99
C TRP A 456 -23.40 -7.13 -2.25
N SER A 457 -22.62 -6.12 -1.88
CA SER A 457 -21.17 -6.28 -1.89
C SER A 457 -20.70 -7.30 -0.88
N LYS A 458 -21.32 -7.40 0.30
CA LYS A 458 -20.99 -8.42 1.31
C LYS A 458 -21.40 -9.83 0.85
N PHE A 459 -22.37 -9.92 -0.06
CA PHE A 459 -22.80 -11.17 -0.69
C PHE A 459 -21.87 -11.62 -1.82
N VAL A 460 -21.27 -10.71 -2.60
CA VAL A 460 -20.46 -11.08 -3.78
C VAL A 460 -18.95 -10.87 -3.56
N ARG A 461 -18.57 -9.86 -2.80
CA ARG A 461 -17.20 -9.40 -2.57
C ARG A 461 -16.83 -9.63 -1.10
N GLU A 462 -15.70 -10.30 -0.85
CA GLU A 462 -15.15 -10.28 0.51
C GLU A 462 -14.63 -8.89 0.80
N GLY A 463 -15.13 -8.30 1.88
CA GLY A 463 -14.47 -7.22 2.60
C GLY A 463 -14.28 -5.91 1.83
N ASP A 464 -14.06 -4.86 2.61
CA ASP A 464 -13.40 -3.69 2.07
C ASP A 464 -12.01 -4.10 1.57
N SER A 465 -11.60 -3.44 0.49
CA SER A 465 -10.33 -3.67 -0.21
C SER A 465 -9.18 -3.93 0.77
N CYS A 466 -8.31 -4.93 0.53
CA CYS A 466 -7.06 -5.12 1.29
C CYS A 466 -6.08 -3.92 1.19
N TYR A 467 -6.48 -2.84 0.49
CA TYR A 467 -5.82 -1.56 0.56
C TYR A 467 -6.21 -0.86 1.86
N VAL A 468 -5.23 -0.74 2.76
CA VAL A 468 -5.34 -0.03 4.04
C VAL A 468 -5.57 1.49 3.88
N GLY A 469 -5.49 2.03 2.65
CA GLY A 469 -5.71 3.45 2.37
C GLY A 469 -6.88 3.74 1.41
N ARG A 470 -7.64 4.79 1.73
CA ARG A 470 -8.64 5.37 0.80
C ARG A 470 -7.92 6.01 -0.39
N ASN A 471 -8.46 5.82 -1.60
CA ASN A 471 -7.95 6.45 -2.83
C ASN A 471 -6.47 6.19 -3.17
N MET A 472 -5.82 5.19 -2.58
CA MET A 472 -4.45 4.74 -2.91
C MET A 472 -4.32 4.09 -4.30
N THR A 473 -5.36 4.19 -5.12
CA THR A 473 -5.38 3.56 -6.43
C THR A 473 -4.45 4.32 -7.37
N PRO A 474 -3.47 3.66 -8.00
CA PRO A 474 -2.49 4.35 -8.85
C PRO A 474 -3.18 5.01 -10.06
N PRO A 475 -2.52 5.99 -10.71
CA PRO A 475 -3.03 6.58 -11.95
C PRO A 475 -3.38 5.53 -13.01
N TRP A 476 -4.35 5.82 -13.87
CA TRP A 476 -4.85 4.88 -14.89
C TRP A 476 -3.75 4.35 -15.83
N SER A 477 -2.75 5.17 -16.15
CA SER A 477 -1.61 4.77 -16.99
C SER A 477 -0.86 3.56 -16.41
N TYR A 478 -0.56 3.57 -15.12
CA TYR A 478 0.08 2.45 -14.44
C TYR A 478 -0.83 1.21 -14.37
N ARG A 479 -2.14 1.41 -14.23
CA ARG A 479 -3.10 0.30 -14.25
C ARG A 479 -3.14 -0.40 -15.59
N ILE A 480 -3.14 0.34 -16.70
CA ILE A 480 -3.16 -0.25 -18.05
C ILE A 480 -1.92 -1.12 -18.27
N VAL A 481 -0.73 -0.61 -17.92
CA VAL A 481 0.52 -1.38 -18.03
C VAL A 481 0.46 -2.65 -17.18
N TYR A 482 -0.03 -2.54 -15.94
CA TYR A 482 -0.19 -3.68 -15.04
C TYR A 482 -1.19 -4.71 -15.58
N ILE A 483 -2.35 -4.28 -16.09
CA ILE A 483 -3.35 -5.17 -16.69
C ILE A 483 -2.77 -5.86 -17.93
N ALA A 484 -2.11 -5.12 -18.82
CA ALA A 484 -1.47 -5.66 -20.01
C ALA A 484 -0.40 -6.72 -19.66
N PHE A 485 0.43 -6.45 -18.64
CA PHE A 485 1.41 -7.41 -18.13
C PHE A 485 0.75 -8.74 -17.76
N TRP A 486 -0.33 -8.71 -16.97
CA TRP A 486 -1.02 -9.92 -16.56
C TRP A 486 -1.76 -10.61 -17.71
N VAL A 487 -2.40 -9.87 -18.61
CA VAL A 487 -3.09 -10.45 -19.77
C VAL A 487 -2.11 -11.24 -20.63
N VAL A 488 -0.94 -10.67 -20.96
CA VAL A 488 0.07 -11.37 -21.76
C VAL A 488 0.60 -12.60 -21.03
N LEU A 489 0.90 -12.48 -19.74
CA LEU A 489 1.35 -13.60 -18.91
C LEU A 489 0.33 -14.75 -18.91
N TRP A 490 -0.94 -14.45 -18.63
CA TRP A 490 -1.99 -15.47 -18.57
C TRP A 490 -2.29 -16.10 -19.93
N LEU A 491 -2.19 -15.34 -21.04
CA LEU A 491 -2.31 -15.89 -22.39
C LEU A 491 -1.17 -16.87 -22.70
N CYS A 492 0.08 -16.51 -22.41
CA CYS A 492 1.22 -17.39 -22.62
C CYS A 492 1.08 -18.68 -21.78
N LYS A 493 0.72 -18.52 -20.50
CA LYS A 493 0.44 -19.65 -19.62
C LYS A 493 -0.69 -20.53 -20.16
N ALA A 494 -1.78 -19.94 -20.65
CA ALA A 494 -2.92 -20.70 -21.19
C ALA A 494 -2.48 -21.56 -22.37
N VAL A 495 -1.75 -20.98 -23.33
CA VAL A 495 -1.27 -21.70 -24.52
C VAL A 495 -0.35 -22.86 -24.13
N VAL A 496 0.65 -22.60 -23.31
CA VAL A 496 1.63 -23.62 -22.91
C VAL A 496 0.98 -24.69 -22.03
N SER A 497 0.17 -24.31 -21.05
CA SER A 497 -0.53 -25.27 -20.19
C SER A 497 -1.49 -26.15 -21.00
N TYR A 498 -2.20 -25.57 -21.97
CA TYR A 498 -3.14 -26.33 -22.78
C TYR A 498 -2.42 -27.36 -23.66
N TRP A 499 -1.40 -26.97 -24.44
CA TRP A 499 -0.73 -27.88 -25.36
C TRP A 499 0.31 -28.81 -24.71
N VAL A 500 1.08 -28.32 -23.75
CA VAL A 500 2.19 -29.09 -23.15
C VAL A 500 1.71 -29.93 -21.97
N LEU A 501 0.81 -29.40 -21.15
CA LEU A 501 0.40 -30.07 -19.91
C LEU A 501 -0.88 -30.88 -20.09
N ILE A 502 -1.95 -30.27 -20.61
CA ILE A 502 -3.31 -30.83 -20.53
C ILE A 502 -3.63 -31.73 -21.73
N SER A 503 -3.33 -31.28 -22.95
CA SER A 503 -3.65 -32.01 -24.19
C SER A 503 -3.11 -33.45 -24.21
N PRO A 504 -1.85 -33.72 -23.83
CA PRO A 504 -1.29 -35.08 -23.87
C PRO A 504 -1.93 -36.05 -22.87
N LEU A 505 -2.54 -35.54 -21.79
CA LEU A 505 -3.10 -36.37 -20.72
C LEU A 505 -4.53 -36.82 -20.99
N MET A 506 -5.27 -36.13 -21.86
CA MET A 506 -6.71 -36.39 -21.99
C MET A 506 -7.03 -37.74 -22.61
N LEU A 507 -6.38 -38.10 -23.73
CA LEU A 507 -6.60 -39.41 -24.35
C LEU A 507 -6.21 -40.58 -23.41
N PRO A 508 -5.04 -40.57 -22.75
CA PRO A 508 -4.72 -41.57 -21.72
C PRO A 508 -5.74 -41.62 -20.59
N SER A 509 -6.25 -40.46 -20.14
CA SER A 509 -7.24 -40.42 -19.06
C SER A 509 -8.57 -41.06 -19.44
N LEU A 510 -9.05 -40.81 -20.67
CA LEU A 510 -10.26 -41.43 -21.20
C LEU A 510 -10.08 -42.94 -21.41
N ALA A 511 -8.91 -43.35 -21.91
CA ALA A 511 -8.59 -44.77 -22.07
C ALA A 511 -8.55 -45.49 -20.72
N ILE A 512 -7.87 -44.92 -19.71
CA ILE A 512 -7.84 -45.48 -18.35
C ILE A 512 -9.24 -45.51 -17.74
N TYR A 513 -10.09 -44.51 -18.00
CA TYR A 513 -11.45 -44.50 -17.49
C TYR A 513 -12.34 -45.62 -18.04
N ASP A 514 -12.12 -46.03 -19.30
CA ASP A 514 -12.89 -47.09 -19.96
C ASP A 514 -12.37 -48.52 -19.63
N MET A 515 -11.11 -48.64 -19.18
CA MET A 515 -10.53 -49.94 -18.80
C MET A 515 -11.25 -50.56 -17.60
N GLN A 516 -11.63 -51.83 -17.69
CA GLN A 516 -12.11 -52.61 -16.56
C GLN A 516 -10.90 -53.25 -15.85
N LEU A 517 -10.45 -52.64 -14.75
CA LEU A 517 -9.32 -53.13 -13.95
C LEU A 517 -9.82 -53.79 -12.66
N ASP A 518 -9.28 -54.97 -12.37
CA ASP A 518 -9.62 -55.74 -11.18
C ASP A 518 -8.61 -55.42 -10.05
N TYR A 519 -9.04 -54.68 -9.03
CA TYR A 519 -8.15 -54.20 -7.96
C TYR A 519 -8.16 -55.14 -6.77
N LYS A 520 -6.95 -55.54 -6.32
CA LYS A 520 -6.79 -56.29 -5.06
C LYS A 520 -7.02 -55.44 -3.80
N THR A 521 -7.10 -54.12 -3.93
CA THR A 521 -7.22 -53.17 -2.80
C THR A 521 -8.35 -52.16 -3.04
N HIS A 522 -9.21 -51.96 -2.04
CA HIS A 522 -10.40 -51.08 -2.13
C HIS A 522 -10.09 -49.57 -2.26
N VAL A 523 -8.86 -49.13 -1.96
CA VAL A 523 -8.51 -47.70 -1.88
C VAL A 523 -8.46 -47.00 -3.25
N VAL A 524 -8.37 -47.76 -4.36
CA VAL A 524 -8.15 -47.22 -5.73
C VAL A 524 -9.35 -47.49 -6.66
N SER A 525 -10.40 -48.15 -6.17
CA SER A 525 -11.34 -48.91 -7.01
C SER A 525 -12.54 -48.13 -7.59
N VAL A 526 -12.72 -46.84 -7.28
CA VAL A 526 -13.81 -46.07 -7.90
C VAL A 526 -13.46 -45.75 -9.36
N ARG A 527 -13.75 -46.69 -10.27
CA ARG A 527 -13.64 -46.53 -11.74
C ARG A 527 -12.29 -45.96 -12.20
N ASN A 528 -11.20 -46.48 -11.62
CA ASN A 528 -9.80 -46.09 -11.91
C ASN A 528 -9.45 -44.63 -11.54
N ALA A 529 -10.30 -43.92 -10.80
CA ALA A 529 -10.09 -42.51 -10.45
C ALA A 529 -8.77 -42.27 -9.71
N GLY A 530 -8.33 -43.20 -8.85
CA GLY A 530 -7.05 -43.08 -8.15
C GLY A 530 -5.84 -43.07 -9.09
N ILE A 531 -5.89 -43.86 -10.17
CA ILE A 531 -4.84 -43.89 -11.20
C ILE A 531 -4.85 -42.58 -12.00
N ILE A 532 -6.03 -42.10 -12.39
CA ILE A 532 -6.18 -40.83 -13.11
C ILE A 532 -5.66 -39.68 -12.22
N CYS A 533 -6.02 -39.64 -10.94
CA CYS A 533 -5.48 -38.65 -10.00
C CYS A 533 -3.95 -38.72 -9.91
N ALA A 534 -3.36 -39.92 -9.85
CA ALA A 534 -1.91 -40.08 -9.84
C ALA A 534 -1.24 -39.60 -11.14
N LEU A 535 -1.87 -39.84 -12.30
CA LEU A 535 -1.41 -39.36 -13.60
C LEU A 535 -1.44 -37.82 -13.68
N TRP A 536 -2.49 -37.20 -13.14
CA TRP A 536 -2.67 -35.75 -13.16
C TRP A 536 -1.89 -35.00 -12.07
N ALA A 537 -1.54 -35.64 -10.97
CA ALA A 537 -0.92 -34.98 -9.81
C ALA A 537 0.40 -34.23 -10.15
N PRO A 538 1.39 -34.82 -10.87
CA PRO A 538 2.60 -34.09 -11.24
C PRO A 538 2.29 -32.84 -12.09
N VAL A 539 1.34 -32.97 -13.01
CA VAL A 539 0.94 -31.88 -13.91
C VAL A 539 0.22 -30.78 -13.17
N PHE A 540 -0.61 -31.12 -12.18
CA PHE A 540 -1.22 -30.16 -11.27
C PHE A 540 -0.15 -29.33 -10.53
N PHE A 541 0.87 -29.98 -9.95
CA PHE A 541 1.94 -29.26 -9.25
C PHE A 541 2.73 -28.34 -10.19
N VAL A 542 3.08 -28.81 -11.39
CA VAL A 542 3.72 -27.97 -12.41
C VAL A 542 2.81 -26.80 -12.76
N PHE A 543 1.52 -27.02 -13.00
CA PHE A 543 0.56 -25.97 -13.34
C PHE A 543 0.45 -24.90 -12.25
N CYS A 544 0.44 -25.29 -10.97
CA CYS A 544 0.42 -24.34 -9.85
C CYS A 544 1.72 -23.52 -9.76
N TYR A 545 2.88 -24.14 -9.97
CA TYR A 545 4.18 -23.48 -9.88
C TYR A 545 4.49 -22.59 -11.09
N ASP A 546 4.02 -22.97 -12.27
CA ASP A 546 4.36 -22.38 -13.56
C ASP A 546 4.03 -20.88 -13.67
N THR A 547 2.99 -20.38 -12.98
CA THR A 547 2.71 -18.93 -12.94
C THR A 547 3.88 -18.13 -12.36
N GLN A 548 4.61 -18.68 -11.39
CA GLN A 548 5.78 -18.04 -10.79
C GLN A 548 6.93 -17.96 -11.80
N ILE A 549 7.15 -19.00 -12.61
CA ILE A 549 8.19 -19.03 -13.65
C ILE A 549 7.94 -17.91 -14.66
N TYR A 550 6.73 -17.84 -15.22
CA TYR A 550 6.38 -16.75 -16.15
C TYR A 550 6.52 -15.39 -15.49
N PHE A 551 6.03 -15.23 -14.25
CA PHE A 551 6.16 -13.96 -13.55
C PHE A 551 7.61 -13.50 -13.42
N THR A 552 8.53 -14.38 -13.04
CA THR A 552 9.96 -14.07 -12.92
C THR A 552 10.57 -13.67 -14.27
N ILE A 553 10.26 -14.38 -15.34
CA ILE A 553 10.75 -14.07 -16.70
C ILE A 553 10.24 -12.70 -17.16
N PHE A 554 8.93 -12.48 -17.07
CA PHE A 554 8.32 -11.22 -17.50
C PHE A 554 8.75 -10.03 -16.64
N GLN A 555 8.90 -10.22 -15.32
CA GLN A 555 9.42 -9.19 -14.43
C GLN A 555 10.87 -8.82 -14.79
N ALA A 556 11.72 -9.80 -15.11
CA ALA A 556 13.09 -9.55 -15.53
C ALA A 556 13.14 -8.77 -16.84
N ILE A 557 12.34 -9.15 -17.84
CA ILE A 557 12.25 -8.45 -19.14
C ILE A 557 11.77 -7.02 -18.94
N TYR A 558 10.66 -6.83 -18.21
CA TYR A 558 10.13 -5.49 -17.95
C TYR A 558 11.11 -4.63 -17.15
N GLY A 559 11.75 -5.22 -16.14
CA GLY A 559 12.80 -4.58 -15.35
C GLY A 559 13.99 -4.13 -16.21
N ALA A 560 14.44 -4.96 -17.14
CA ALA A 560 15.50 -4.63 -18.09
C ALA A 560 15.11 -3.47 -19.02
N VAL A 561 13.91 -3.52 -19.61
CA VAL A 561 13.40 -2.43 -20.48
C VAL A 561 13.28 -1.11 -19.69
N LYS A 562 12.78 -1.18 -18.45
CA LYS A 562 12.64 -0.01 -17.60
C LYS A 562 13.99 0.54 -17.16
N GLY A 563 14.96 -0.33 -16.87
CA GLY A 563 16.34 0.04 -16.54
C GLY A 563 17.04 0.72 -17.72
N MET A 564 16.90 0.18 -18.93
CA MET A 564 17.41 0.82 -20.16
C MET A 564 16.79 2.20 -20.38
N ARG A 565 15.47 2.34 -20.20
CA ARG A 565 14.77 3.64 -20.31
C ARG A 565 15.19 4.66 -19.27
N MET A 566 15.53 4.20 -18.06
CA MET A 566 16.04 5.06 -16.99
C MET A 566 17.55 5.29 -17.08
N HIS A 567 18.21 4.77 -18.13
CA HIS A 567 19.67 4.76 -18.24
C HIS A 567 20.36 4.23 -16.97
N THR A 568 19.67 3.32 -16.26
CA THR A 568 20.15 2.73 -15.01
C THR A 568 21.30 1.81 -15.35
N GLY A 569 22.52 2.26 -15.07
CA GLY A 569 23.75 1.57 -15.46
C GLY A 569 24.62 2.34 -16.44
N GLU A 570 24.24 3.53 -16.94
CA GLU A 570 25.12 4.35 -17.81
C GLU A 570 26.49 4.65 -17.19
N TYR A 571 26.57 4.65 -15.85
CA TYR A 571 27.82 4.80 -15.11
C TYR A 571 28.20 3.50 -14.41
N HIS A 572 29.11 2.75 -15.05
CA HIS A 572 29.56 1.44 -14.55
C HIS A 572 30.75 1.53 -13.57
N GLY A 573 31.23 2.73 -13.21
CA GLY A 573 32.31 2.91 -12.26
C GLY A 573 32.58 4.36 -11.85
N PHE A 574 33.42 4.55 -10.83
CA PHE A 574 33.74 5.88 -10.27
C PHE A 574 34.32 6.84 -11.31
N THR A 575 35.07 6.33 -12.29
CA THR A 575 35.62 7.12 -13.40
C THR A 575 34.55 7.69 -14.32
N ASP A 576 33.52 6.91 -14.63
CA ASP A 576 32.43 7.37 -15.51
C ASP A 576 31.48 8.30 -14.75
N ILE A 577 31.24 8.04 -13.46
CA ILE A 577 30.53 8.95 -12.56
C ILE A 577 31.27 10.30 -12.47
N SER A 578 32.59 10.27 -12.26
CA SER A 578 33.41 11.49 -12.17
C SER A 578 33.41 12.27 -13.48
N ARG A 579 33.54 11.58 -14.63
CA ARG A 579 33.46 12.21 -15.96
C ARG A 579 32.09 12.84 -16.19
N ALA A 580 31.02 12.14 -15.83
CA ALA A 580 29.68 12.69 -15.93
C ALA A 580 29.49 13.90 -15.04
N PHE A 581 29.93 13.84 -13.78
CA PHE A 581 29.89 14.99 -12.86
C PHE A 581 30.58 16.22 -13.43
N ARG A 582 31.74 16.04 -14.10
CA ARG A 582 32.44 17.14 -14.78
C ARG A 582 31.70 17.67 -16.01
N MET A 583 30.93 16.82 -16.69
CA MET A 583 30.14 17.20 -17.88
C MET A 583 28.73 17.68 -17.54
N ILE A 584 28.26 17.50 -16.29
CA ILE A 584 26.93 17.96 -15.83
C ILE A 584 26.72 19.44 -16.08
N PRO A 585 27.67 20.36 -15.76
CA PRO A 585 27.47 21.80 -16.00
C PRO A 585 27.20 22.12 -17.47
N GLN A 586 27.99 21.54 -18.39
CA GLN A 586 27.81 21.73 -19.84
C GLN A 586 26.50 21.13 -20.36
N ARG A 587 26.12 19.95 -19.86
CA ARG A 587 24.86 19.29 -20.23
C ARG A 587 23.65 20.03 -19.66
N PHE A 588 23.77 20.59 -18.47
CA PHE A 588 22.75 21.44 -17.86
C PHE A 588 22.57 22.73 -18.64
N ASP A 589 23.67 23.38 -19.01
CA ASP A 589 23.63 24.61 -19.81
C ASP A 589 22.97 24.38 -21.19
N SER A 590 23.42 23.35 -21.92
CA SER A 590 22.85 23.01 -23.24
C SER A 590 21.38 22.58 -23.22
N LYS A 591 20.93 21.82 -22.20
CA LYS A 591 19.55 21.28 -22.16
C LYS A 591 18.55 22.13 -21.38
N VAL A 592 19.02 22.90 -20.40
CA VAL A 592 18.15 23.64 -19.48
C VAL A 592 18.27 25.12 -19.77
N VAL A 593 19.47 25.68 -19.76
CA VAL A 593 19.66 27.14 -19.94
C VAL A 593 19.40 27.55 -21.38
N THR A 594 19.99 26.85 -22.35
CA THR A 594 19.87 27.18 -23.79
C THR A 594 18.50 26.84 -24.38
N ALA A 595 17.73 25.97 -23.72
CA ALA A 595 16.36 25.65 -24.13
C ALA A 595 15.31 26.60 -23.50
N LEU A 596 15.70 27.35 -22.45
CA LEU A 596 14.87 28.35 -21.77
C LEU A 596 15.17 29.78 -22.21
N ALA A 597 16.36 30.03 -22.78
CA ALA A 597 16.71 31.23 -23.53
C ALA A 597 16.16 31.15 -24.96
#